data_AF-A0A2I0CP51-F1
#
_entry.id   AF-A0A2I0CP51-F1
#
_cell.length_a   1.000
_cell.length_b   1.000
_cell.length_c   1.000
_cell.angle_alpha   90.00
_cell.angle_beta   90.00
_cell.angle_gamma   90.00
#
_symmetry.space_group_name_H-M   'P 1'
#
loop_
_entity.id
_entity.type
_entity.pdbx_description
1 polymer ?
#
loop_
_entity_poly.entity_id
_entity_poly.type
_entity_poly.pdbx_seq_one_letter_code
_entity_poly.pdbx_strand_id
1 'polypeptide(L)'
;MNTAKPQHQDYRAAMQAAAFAYLERHQAEHLADEQSLFSRAVQHLHLALDVPKSLAENLVAKAYGELRSADCRMHLDISTSTGHTAVITDPASGLTFAVPVALIVRHLIANPARRTLRQVG
;
A
#
# COMPACT_ATOMS: atom_id res chain seq x y z
N MET A 1 -16.59 17.31 30.15
CA MET A 1 -16.19 16.08 29.45
C MET A 1 -15.24 16.48 28.32
N ASN A 2 -14.00 15.98 28.35
CA ASN A 2 -12.82 16.53 27.66
C ASN A 2 -12.78 16.24 26.14
N THR A 3 -12.59 17.28 25.32
CA THR A 3 -12.40 17.23 23.86
C THR A 3 -10.91 17.27 23.49
N ALA A 4 -10.17 16.19 23.75
CA ALA A 4 -8.71 16.13 23.49
C ALA A 4 -8.31 15.22 22.30
N LYS A 5 -9.25 14.82 21.44
CA LYS A 5 -9.03 13.83 20.36
C LYS A 5 -8.63 14.36 18.96
N PRO A 6 -9.00 15.59 18.50
CA PRO A 6 -8.71 16.00 17.12
C PRO A 6 -7.22 16.23 16.86
N GLN A 7 -6.54 16.98 17.73
CA GLN A 7 -5.15 17.42 17.50
C GLN A 7 -4.14 16.26 17.39
N HIS A 8 -4.34 15.18 18.16
CA HIS A 8 -3.49 14.00 18.07
C HIS A 8 -3.71 13.22 16.77
N GLN A 9 -4.94 13.19 16.25
CA GLN A 9 -5.23 12.56 14.97
C GLN A 9 -4.67 13.38 13.82
N ASP A 10 -4.82 14.70 13.87
CA ASP A 10 -4.29 15.62 12.86
C ASP A 10 -2.76 15.57 12.78
N TYR A 11 -2.08 15.54 13.93
CA TYR A 11 -0.62 15.39 13.99
C TYR A 11 -0.15 14.07 13.37
N ARG A 12 -0.78 12.95 13.74
CA ARG A 12 -0.42 11.64 13.20
C ARG A 12 -0.68 11.56 11.70
N ALA A 13 -1.79 12.13 11.22
CA ALA A 13 -2.09 12.19 9.80
C ALA A 13 -1.05 13.01 9.03
N ALA A 14 -0.67 14.18 9.55
CA ALA A 14 0.36 15.03 8.94
C ALA A 14 1.73 14.33 8.89
N MET A 15 2.14 13.68 9.97
CA MET A 15 3.43 12.96 10.03
C MET A 15 3.42 11.71 9.13
N GLN A 16 2.28 11.02 9.01
CA GLN A 16 2.14 9.92 8.05
C GLN A 16 2.22 10.40 6.60
N ALA A 17 1.58 11.53 6.27
CA ALA A 17 1.67 12.12 4.93
C ALA A 17 3.10 12.56 4.60
N ALA A 18 3.84 13.10 5.57
CA ALA A 18 5.26 13.42 5.42
C ALA A 18 6.11 12.16 5.17
N ALA A 19 5.86 11.06 5.89
CA ALA A 19 6.50 9.78 5.65
C ALA A 19 6.20 9.23 4.25
N PHE A 20 4.93 9.29 3.82
CA PHE A 20 4.50 8.86 2.49
C PHE A 20 5.23 9.64 1.39
N ALA A 21 5.25 10.97 1.47
CA ALA A 21 5.93 11.82 0.49
C ALA A 21 7.45 11.57 0.46
N TYR A 22 8.07 11.26 1.59
CA TYR A 22 9.49 10.87 1.63
C TYR A 22 9.71 9.55 0.90
N LEU A 23 8.91 8.53 1.22
CA LEU A 23 9.00 7.22 0.59
C LEU A 23 8.76 7.30 -0.92
N GLU A 24 7.76 8.07 -1.36
CA GLU A 24 7.42 8.24 -2.78
C GLU A 24 8.55 8.89 -3.59
N ARG A 25 9.26 9.86 -3.01
CA ARG A 25 10.39 10.55 -3.68
C ARG A 25 11.64 9.69 -3.77
N HIS A 26 11.89 8.87 -2.75
CA HIS A 26 13.14 8.11 -2.62
C HIS A 26 13.03 6.65 -3.04
N GLN A 27 11.82 6.11 -3.31
CA GLN A 27 11.65 4.72 -3.74
C GLN A 27 12.42 4.36 -5.02
N ALA A 28 12.54 5.30 -5.96
CA ALA A 28 13.25 5.09 -7.22
C ALA A 28 14.78 4.97 -7.04
N GLU A 29 15.32 5.51 -5.95
CA GLU A 29 16.74 5.45 -5.61
C GLU A 29 17.13 4.11 -4.96
N HIS A 30 16.15 3.35 -4.43
CA HIS A 30 16.36 2.16 -3.60
C HIS A 30 15.66 0.91 -4.15
N LEU A 31 15.62 0.75 -5.48
CA LEU A 31 15.00 -0.41 -6.16
C LEU A 31 15.53 -1.79 -5.72
N ALA A 32 16.66 -1.86 -5.00
CA ALA A 32 17.25 -3.09 -4.50
C ALA A 32 17.32 -3.19 -2.96
N ASP A 33 16.98 -2.13 -2.20
CA ASP A 33 17.13 -2.10 -0.73
C ASP A 33 15.97 -1.38 -0.04
N GLU A 34 14.83 -2.08 -0.01
CA GLU A 34 13.60 -1.64 0.64
C GLU A 34 13.77 -1.39 2.15
N GLN A 35 14.65 -2.15 2.81
CA GLN A 35 14.91 -2.03 4.24
C GLN A 35 15.67 -0.73 4.57
N SER A 36 16.60 -0.33 3.70
CA SER A 36 17.29 0.96 3.80
C SER A 36 16.33 2.13 3.59
N LEU A 37 15.43 2.05 2.60
CA LEU A 37 14.40 3.07 2.36
C LEU A 37 13.53 3.27 3.60
N PHE A 38 13.04 2.19 4.20
CA PHE A 38 12.26 2.22 5.43
C PHE A 38 13.04 2.89 6.58
N SER A 39 14.27 2.44 6.81
CA SER A 39 15.13 2.95 7.89
C SER A 39 15.42 4.44 7.74
N ARG A 40 15.63 4.91 6.50
CA ARG A 40 15.86 6.33 6.19
C ARG A 40 14.62 7.18 6.41
N ALA A 41 13.43 6.68 6.06
CA ALA A 41 12.17 7.37 6.34
C ALA A 41 11.91 7.50 7.84
N VAL A 42 12.20 6.46 8.64
CA VAL A 42 12.11 6.52 10.11
C VAL A 42 13.09 7.55 10.67
N GLN A 43 14.33 7.55 10.20
CA GLN A 43 15.32 8.56 10.61
C GLN A 43 14.90 9.98 10.23
N HIS A 44 14.30 10.18 9.06
CA HIS A 44 13.81 11.48 8.65
C HIS A 44 12.73 12.01 9.60
N LEU A 45 11.72 11.19 9.91
CA LEU A 45 10.68 11.57 10.88
C LEU A 45 11.27 11.83 12.26
N HIS A 46 12.21 11.00 12.70
CA HIS A 46 12.79 11.12 14.04
C HIS A 46 13.73 12.33 14.18
N LEU A 47 14.63 12.55 13.23
CA LEU A 47 15.68 13.56 13.35
C LEU A 47 15.27 14.92 12.78
N ALA A 48 14.48 14.95 11.70
CA ALA A 48 14.11 16.20 11.04
C ALA A 48 12.76 16.76 11.51
N LEU A 49 11.85 15.89 11.93
CA LEU A 49 10.48 16.26 12.37
C LEU A 49 10.24 16.01 13.87
N ASP A 50 11.28 15.60 14.60
CA ASP A 50 11.28 15.35 16.04
C ASP A 50 10.16 14.38 16.51
N VAL A 51 9.79 13.44 15.64
CA VAL A 51 8.79 12.42 15.96
C VAL A 51 9.43 11.37 16.88
N PRO A 52 8.79 10.95 17.99
CA PRO A 52 9.29 9.86 18.82
C PRO A 52 9.55 8.61 17.98
N LYS A 53 10.70 7.96 18.15
CA LYS A 53 11.15 6.86 17.28
C LYS A 53 10.11 5.75 17.10
N SER A 54 9.46 5.32 18.18
CA SER A 54 8.40 4.29 18.13
C SER A 54 7.17 4.75 17.34
N LEU A 55 6.83 6.04 17.40
CA LEU A 55 5.76 6.62 16.60
C LEU A 55 6.17 6.72 15.12
N ALA A 56 7.40 7.15 14.85
CA ALA A 56 7.94 7.24 13.49
C ALA A 56 7.94 5.87 12.79
N GLU A 57 8.40 4.81 13.47
CA GLU A 57 8.36 3.42 12.95
C GLU A 57 6.94 3.00 12.57
N ASN A 58 5.96 3.25 13.43
CA ASN A 58 4.56 2.92 13.16
C ASN A 58 3.97 3.73 11.98
N LEU A 59 4.26 5.02 11.90
CA LEU A 59 3.76 5.89 10.84
C LEU A 59 4.40 5.55 9.49
N VAL A 60 5.70 5.24 9.46
CA VAL A 60 6.40 4.80 8.25
C VAL A 60 5.92 3.43 7.82
N ALA A 61 5.69 2.48 8.74
CA ALA A 61 5.09 1.17 8.40
C ALA A 61 3.73 1.31 7.73
N LYS A 62 2.89 2.21 8.25
CA LYS A 62 1.59 2.48 7.65
C LYS A 62 1.71 3.15 6.28
N ALA A 63 2.51 4.21 6.16
CA ALA A 63 2.75 4.91 4.90
C ALA A 63 3.40 4.01 3.83
N TYR A 64 4.29 3.10 4.24
CA TYR A 64 4.93 2.14 3.36
C TYR A 64 3.96 1.07 2.86
N GLY A 65 3.08 0.57 3.73
CA GLY A 65 1.97 -0.30 3.34
C GLY A 65 1.02 0.38 2.35
N GLU A 66 0.70 1.66 2.58
CA GLU A 66 -0.10 2.48 1.66
C GLU A 66 0.60 2.65 0.30
N LEU A 67 1.90 2.98 0.28
CA LEU A 67 2.68 3.15 -0.95
C LEU A 67 2.77 1.84 -1.77
N ARG A 68 3.01 0.71 -1.13
CA ARG A 68 3.03 -0.61 -1.81
C ARG A 68 1.66 -1.06 -2.28
N SER A 69 0.62 -0.69 -1.54
CA SER A 69 -0.76 -0.94 -1.96
C SER A 69 -1.17 -0.03 -3.13
N ALA A 70 -0.58 1.16 -3.23
CA ALA A 70 -0.74 2.08 -4.36
C ALA A 70 -0.10 1.57 -5.67
N ASP A 71 0.73 0.52 -5.64
CA ASP A 71 1.20 -0.20 -6.84
C ASP A 71 0.25 -1.33 -7.25
N CYS A 72 -0.65 -1.77 -6.37
CA CYS A 72 -1.79 -2.62 -6.72
C CYS A 72 -3.05 -1.76 -6.84
N ARG A 73 -3.05 -0.85 -7.82
CA ARG A 73 -4.16 0.08 -8.11
C ARG A 73 -5.44 -0.61 -8.57
N MET A 74 -5.38 -1.90 -8.84
CA MET A 74 -6.43 -2.63 -9.50
C MET A 74 -7.38 -3.23 -8.48
N HIS A 75 -8.60 -2.70 -8.38
CA HIS A 75 -9.65 -3.16 -7.48
C HIS A 75 -10.64 -4.06 -8.19
N LEU A 76 -11.06 -5.16 -7.56
CA LEU A 76 -12.15 -5.99 -8.06
C LEU A 76 -13.50 -5.29 -7.83
N ASP A 77 -14.22 -4.97 -8.90
CA ASP A 77 -15.59 -4.50 -8.82
C ASP A 77 -16.54 -5.70 -8.72
N ILE A 78 -16.97 -5.99 -7.50
CA ILE A 78 -17.87 -7.10 -7.19
C ILE A 78 -19.25 -6.93 -7.84
N SER A 79 -19.71 -5.69 -8.02
CA SER A 79 -21.07 -5.40 -8.49
C SER A 79 -21.27 -5.70 -9.98
N THR A 80 -20.22 -5.49 -10.78
CA THR A 80 -20.22 -5.74 -12.22
C THR A 80 -19.59 -7.09 -12.60
N SER A 81 -18.81 -7.68 -11.69
CA SER A 81 -18.25 -9.02 -11.87
C SER A 81 -19.33 -10.10 -11.90
N THR A 82 -19.02 -11.19 -12.61
CA THR A 82 -19.83 -12.40 -12.65
C THR A 82 -18.98 -13.61 -12.26
N GLY A 83 -19.60 -14.78 -12.06
CA GLY A 83 -18.87 -16.00 -11.72
C GLY A 83 -17.80 -16.42 -12.72
N HIS A 84 -17.84 -15.92 -13.96
CA HIS A 84 -16.89 -16.28 -15.03
C HIS A 84 -15.99 -15.12 -15.47
N THR A 85 -16.28 -13.89 -15.04
CA THR A 85 -15.56 -12.68 -15.45
C THR A 85 -15.38 -11.76 -14.25
N ALA A 86 -14.12 -11.51 -13.89
CA ALA A 86 -13.73 -10.53 -12.90
C ALA A 86 -13.56 -9.16 -13.57
N VAL A 87 -14.31 -8.17 -13.12
CA VAL A 87 -14.17 -6.78 -13.55
C VAL A 87 -13.21 -6.10 -12.60
N ILE A 88 -12.08 -5.63 -13.12
CA ILE A 88 -11.02 -5.02 -12.32
C ILE A 88 -10.83 -3.58 -12.78
N THR A 89 -10.92 -2.65 -11.84
CA THR A 89 -10.92 -1.22 -12.11
C THR A 89 -9.74 -0.56 -11.42
N ASP A 90 -9.02 0.28 -12.15
CA ASP A 90 -8.07 1.23 -11.57
C ASP A 90 -8.86 2.50 -11.16
N PRO A 91 -9.05 2.78 -9.86
CA PRO A 91 -9.79 3.96 -9.42
C PRO A 91 -9.02 5.26 -9.66
N ALA A 92 -7.70 5.22 -9.90
CA ALA A 92 -6.90 6.41 -10.18
C ALA A 92 -7.01 6.85 -11.64
N SER A 93 -7.08 5.91 -12.60
CA SER A 93 -7.23 6.22 -14.03
C SER A 93 -8.67 6.08 -14.55
N GLY A 94 -9.55 5.39 -13.80
CA GLY A 94 -10.91 5.06 -14.23
C GLY A 94 -10.98 3.91 -15.25
N LEU A 95 -9.84 3.32 -15.61
CA LEU A 95 -9.80 2.21 -16.57
C LEU A 95 -10.36 0.93 -15.93
N THR A 96 -11.21 0.24 -16.69
CA THR A 96 -11.88 -0.98 -16.25
C THR A 96 -11.57 -2.11 -17.23
N PHE A 97 -11.17 -3.26 -16.69
CA PHE A 97 -10.78 -4.43 -17.44
C PHE A 97 -11.68 -5.61 -17.09
N ALA A 98 -12.31 -6.21 -18.09
CA ALA A 98 -13.02 -7.47 -17.93
C ALA A 98 -12.03 -8.63 -18.12
N VAL A 99 -11.71 -9.35 -17.05
CA VAL A 99 -10.76 -10.46 -17.04
C VAL A 99 -11.51 -11.78 -16.85
N PRO A 100 -11.54 -12.66 -17.86
CA PRO A 100 -12.11 -14.00 -17.71
C PRO A 100 -11.42 -14.79 -16.59
N VAL A 101 -12.19 -15.42 -15.71
CA VAL A 101 -11.67 -16.23 -14.59
C VAL A 101 -10.79 -17.37 -15.09
N ALA A 102 -11.09 -17.93 -16.26
CA ALA A 102 -10.25 -18.96 -16.88
C ALA A 102 -8.80 -18.49 -17.13
N LEU A 103 -8.58 -17.20 -17.43
CA LEU A 103 -7.23 -16.65 -17.60
C LEU A 103 -6.51 -16.53 -16.26
N ILE A 104 -7.22 -16.13 -15.20
CA ILE A 104 -6.70 -16.08 -13.82
C ILE A 104 -6.28 -17.49 -13.39
N VAL A 105 -7.15 -18.48 -13.58
CA VAL A 105 -6.84 -19.88 -13.25
C VAL A 105 -5.62 -20.35 -14.04
N ARG A 106 -5.60 -20.16 -15.36
CA ARG A 106 -4.51 -20.62 -16.23
C ARG A 106 -3.16 -20.01 -15.85
N HIS A 107 -3.11 -18.72 -15.58
CA HIS A 107 -1.83 -18.00 -15.42
C HIS A 107 -1.38 -17.86 -13.97
N LEU A 108 -2.31 -17.88 -13.01
CA LEU A 108 -2.01 -17.68 -11.60
C LEU A 108 -2.14 -18.96 -10.79
N ILE A 109 -3.22 -19.74 -10.95
CA ILE A 109 -3.50 -20.91 -10.10
C ILE A 109 -2.81 -22.17 -10.63
N ALA A 110 -3.02 -22.50 -11.90
CA ALA A 110 -2.47 -23.70 -12.54
C ALA A 110 -0.99 -23.55 -12.93
N ASN A 111 -0.39 -22.38 -12.70
CA ASN A 111 0.99 -22.10 -13.04
C ASN A 111 1.92 -22.45 -11.87
N PRO A 112 2.73 -23.52 -11.98
CA PRO A 112 3.58 -24.00 -10.87
C PRO A 112 4.71 -23.03 -10.50
N ALA A 113 5.00 -22.02 -11.33
CA ALA A 113 6.01 -21.01 -11.05
C ALA A 113 5.53 -19.93 -10.05
N ARG A 114 4.23 -19.81 -9.77
CA ARG A 114 3.68 -18.76 -8.90
C ARG A 114 3.31 -19.32 -7.53
N ARG A 115 4.28 -19.32 -6.62
CA ARG A 115 4.21 -19.90 -5.25
C ARG A 115 3.48 -19.04 -4.20
N THR A 116 2.83 -17.95 -4.58
CA THR A 116 2.29 -16.97 -3.61
C THR A 116 0.81 -17.17 -3.28
N LEU A 117 0.14 -18.12 -3.92
CA LEU A 117 -1.28 -18.37 -3.69
C LEU A 117 -1.47 -19.36 -2.54
N ARG A 118 -2.30 -18.98 -1.57
CA ARG A 118 -2.75 -19.87 -0.49
C ARG A 118 -4.13 -20.38 -0.84
N GLN A 119 -4.32 -21.70 -0.82
CA GLN A 119 -5.67 -22.27 -0.89
C GLN A 119 -6.43 -21.90 0.40
N VAL A 120 -7.68 -21.44 0.25
CA VAL A 120 -8.56 -21.11 1.38
C VAL A 120 -9.85 -21.90 1.18
N GLY A 121 -10.22 -22.68 2.19
CA GLY A 121 -11.40 -23.54 2.24
C GLY A 121 -11.75 -23.84 3.69
#